data_AF-A0A952A169-F1
#
_entry.id   AF-A0A952A169-F1
#
_cell.length_a   1.000
_cell.length_b   1.000
_cell.length_c   1.000
_cell.angle_alpha   90.00
_cell.angle_beta   90.00
_cell.angle_gamma   90.00
#
_symmetry.space_group_name_H-M   'P 1'
#
loop_
_entity.id
_entity.type
_entity.pdbx_description
1 polymer ?
#
loop_
_entity_poly.entity_id
_entity_poly.type
_entity_poly.pdbx_seq_one_letter_code
_entity_poly.pdbx_strand_id
1 'polypeptide(L)'
;MASSRRAAHSSTQLIQLPVVMQQTESHCGPAVLEMLLAYLHEQVSQDQIVEAARVRRRIAKHGARPAHLARAVRELAPQYQFWMKEHTTKGDLETIVRKHHWPVAINWQGLFYNSIEEEKKKRRNRKKTDADRGHYSVVVGVSRARNKIVIADPYGEYSKQPRQFSLGWFERRWWDADCEKNPETGQEDEIKTHRLIFIVVPKDETFPEELGMVRV
;
A
#
# COMPACT_ATOMS: atom_id res chain seq x y z
N MET A 1 38.12 30.41 10.41
CA MET A 1 38.06 29.01 9.93
C MET A 1 36.62 28.67 9.57
N ALA A 2 36.29 28.64 8.28
CA ALA A 2 34.95 28.32 7.80
C ALA A 2 34.77 26.80 7.72
N SER A 3 33.96 26.23 8.62
CA SER A 3 33.60 24.81 8.62
C SER A 3 32.54 24.57 7.54
N SER A 4 33.01 24.17 6.35
CA SER A 4 32.17 23.67 5.26
C SER A 4 31.65 22.27 5.63
N ARG A 5 30.48 22.21 6.29
CA ARG A 5 29.72 20.97 6.40
C ARG A 5 29.08 20.67 5.04
N ARG A 6 29.76 19.89 4.21
CA ARG A 6 29.14 19.19 3.10
C ARG A 6 28.01 18.32 3.65
N ALA A 7 26.77 18.75 3.45
CA ALA A 7 25.60 17.91 3.68
C ALA A 7 25.69 16.72 2.71
N ALA A 8 26.12 15.57 3.22
CA ALA A 8 26.10 14.32 2.48
C ALA A 8 24.67 14.12 1.95
N HIS A 9 24.51 14.25 0.64
CA HIS A 9 23.26 13.95 -0.04
C HIS A 9 23.07 12.44 -0.03
N SER A 10 22.68 11.87 1.12
CA SER A 10 22.28 10.46 1.23
C SER A 10 21.18 10.21 0.21
N SER A 11 21.48 9.49 -0.87
CA SER A 11 20.48 9.00 -1.81
C SER A 11 19.39 8.26 -1.03
N THR A 12 18.14 8.41 -1.44
CA THR A 12 17.05 7.63 -0.85
C THR A 12 17.27 6.20 -1.29
N GLN A 13 17.75 5.34 -0.37
CA GLN A 13 17.86 3.91 -0.62
C GLN A 13 16.47 3.36 -0.93
N LEU A 14 16.35 2.64 -2.03
CA LEU A 14 15.11 2.01 -2.46
C LEU A 14 15.18 0.52 -2.18
N ILE A 15 14.11 -0.02 -1.61
CA ILE A 15 13.90 -1.46 -1.47
C ILE A 15 13.69 -2.02 -2.89
N GLN A 16 14.45 -3.05 -3.23
CA GLN A 16 14.25 -3.79 -4.48
C GLN A 16 13.10 -4.77 -4.28
N LEU A 17 12.06 -4.63 -5.09
CA LEU A 17 10.80 -5.37 -4.97
C LEU A 17 10.42 -5.90 -6.35
N PRO A 18 10.14 -7.20 -6.52
CA PRO A 18 9.52 -7.70 -7.74
C PRO A 18 8.16 -7.01 -7.93
N VAL A 19 8.00 -6.25 -9.01
CA VAL A 19 6.74 -5.55 -9.30
C VAL A 19 5.87 -6.42 -10.20
N VAL A 20 4.60 -6.56 -9.83
CA VAL A 20 3.60 -7.29 -10.61
C VAL A 20 2.48 -6.34 -11.00
N MET A 21 1.88 -6.58 -12.16
CA MET A 21 0.72 -5.82 -12.61
C MET A 21 -0.56 -6.48 -12.09
N GLN A 22 -1.52 -5.70 -11.60
CA GLN A 22 -2.81 -6.23 -11.18
C GLN A 22 -3.57 -6.83 -12.38
N GLN A 23 -4.20 -7.99 -12.20
CA GLN A 23 -4.92 -8.69 -13.27
C GLN A 23 -6.17 -7.93 -13.73
N THR A 24 -6.88 -7.28 -12.81
CA THR A 24 -8.06 -6.44 -13.10
C THR A 24 -8.04 -5.19 -12.23
N GLU A 25 -8.91 -4.23 -12.52
CA GLU A 25 -9.13 -2.98 -11.76
C GLU A 25 -9.31 -3.18 -10.24
N SER A 26 -9.78 -4.36 -9.81
CA SER A 26 -10.05 -4.66 -8.39
C SER A 26 -9.00 -5.56 -7.73
N HIS A 27 -7.93 -5.94 -8.43
CA HIS A 27 -6.88 -6.84 -7.95
C HIS A 27 -5.69 -6.13 -7.31
N CYS A 28 -5.78 -4.82 -7.02
CA CYS A 28 -4.67 -4.09 -6.41
C CYS A 28 -4.22 -4.68 -5.06
N GLY A 29 -5.16 -5.15 -4.22
CA GLY A 29 -4.85 -5.84 -2.95
C GLY A 29 -4.08 -7.15 -3.16
N PRO A 30 -4.60 -8.11 -3.94
CA PRO A 30 -3.87 -9.32 -4.31
C PRO A 30 -2.50 -9.07 -4.97
N ALA A 31 -2.41 -8.12 -5.91
CA ALA A 31 -1.15 -7.78 -6.57
C ALA A 31 -0.11 -7.25 -5.58
N VAL A 32 -0.50 -6.35 -4.67
CA VAL A 32 0.38 -5.86 -3.61
C VAL A 32 0.84 -7.00 -2.70
N LEU A 33 -0.06 -7.93 -2.34
CA LEU A 33 0.32 -9.06 -1.50
C LEU A 33 1.27 -10.03 -2.22
N GLU A 34 1.06 -10.29 -3.50
CA GLU A 34 1.99 -11.04 -4.36
C GLU A 34 3.38 -10.39 -4.36
N MET A 35 3.48 -9.07 -4.52
CA MET A 35 4.75 -8.34 -4.46
C MET A 35 5.46 -8.51 -3.11
N LEU A 36 4.72 -8.37 -2.00
CA LEU A 36 5.29 -8.52 -0.65
C LEU A 36 5.77 -9.95 -0.37
N LEU A 37 5.03 -10.97 -0.84
CA LEU A 37 5.43 -12.36 -0.68
C LEU A 37 6.60 -12.71 -1.60
N ALA A 38 6.65 -12.18 -2.82
CA ALA A 38 7.78 -12.34 -3.72
C ALA A 38 9.06 -11.70 -3.17
N TYR A 39 8.96 -10.58 -2.43
CA TYR A 39 10.09 -10.00 -1.69
C TYR A 39 10.65 -10.97 -0.64
N LEU A 40 9.79 -11.77 -0.04
CA LEU A 40 10.15 -12.83 0.91
C LEU A 40 10.52 -14.15 0.24
N HIS A 41 10.68 -14.14 -1.09
CA HIS A 41 10.96 -15.31 -1.93
C HIS A 41 9.82 -16.33 -2.05
N GLU A 42 8.59 -15.97 -1.66
CA GLU A 42 7.42 -16.82 -1.90
C GLU A 42 6.70 -16.48 -3.20
N GLN A 43 6.47 -17.53 -3.98
CA GLN A 43 5.82 -17.44 -5.29
C GLN A 43 4.35 -17.81 -5.15
N VAL A 44 3.48 -16.80 -5.11
CA VAL A 44 2.03 -16.96 -5.08
C VAL A 44 1.39 -16.07 -6.15
N SER A 45 0.38 -16.57 -6.85
CA SER A 45 -0.36 -15.77 -7.83
C SER A 45 -1.49 -14.98 -7.19
N GLN A 46 -1.95 -13.92 -7.88
CA GLN A 46 -3.15 -13.16 -7.46
C GLN A 46 -4.37 -14.05 -7.35
N ASP A 47 -4.55 -15.02 -8.24
CA ASP A 47 -5.66 -15.98 -8.18
C ASP A 47 -5.61 -16.84 -6.92
N GLN A 48 -4.42 -17.36 -6.54
CA GLN A 48 -4.25 -18.10 -5.28
C GLN A 48 -4.59 -17.22 -4.08
N ILE A 49 -4.14 -15.96 -4.10
CA ILE A 49 -4.45 -14.98 -3.05
C ILE A 49 -5.95 -14.73 -2.97
N VAL A 50 -6.64 -14.56 -4.10
CA VAL A 50 -8.09 -14.34 -4.16
C VAL A 50 -8.88 -15.51 -3.57
N GLU A 51 -8.45 -16.74 -3.86
CA GLU A 51 -9.04 -17.96 -3.28
C GLU A 51 -8.83 -18.03 -1.77
N ALA A 52 -7.60 -17.91 -1.30
CA ALA A 52 -7.25 -18.00 0.12
C ALA A 52 -7.87 -16.86 0.94
N ALA A 53 -7.98 -15.66 0.35
CA ALA A 53 -8.69 -14.52 0.92
C ALA A 53 -10.21 -14.74 0.99
N ARG A 54 -10.75 -15.70 0.22
CA ARG A 54 -12.18 -15.99 0.03
C ARG A 54 -12.96 -14.80 -0.49
N VAL A 55 -12.37 -14.07 -1.44
CA VAL A 55 -12.96 -12.83 -1.99
C VAL A 55 -13.42 -12.95 -3.44
N ARG A 56 -13.29 -14.11 -4.10
CA ARG A 56 -13.66 -14.31 -5.53
C ARG A 56 -15.01 -13.69 -5.91
N ARG A 57 -16.03 -13.84 -5.07
CA ARG A 57 -17.39 -13.32 -5.35
C ARG A 57 -17.57 -11.82 -5.09
N ARG A 58 -16.71 -11.20 -4.27
CA ARG A 58 -16.82 -9.77 -3.88
C ARG A 58 -15.77 -8.87 -4.53
N ILE A 59 -14.66 -9.43 -5.00
CA ILE A 59 -13.48 -8.65 -5.38
C ILE A 59 -13.80 -7.66 -6.51
N ALA A 60 -14.58 -8.05 -7.51
CA ALA A 60 -14.94 -7.18 -8.63
C ALA A 60 -15.71 -5.91 -8.20
N LYS A 61 -16.39 -5.93 -7.05
CA LYS A 61 -17.19 -4.80 -6.54
C LYS A 61 -16.49 -4.05 -5.40
N HIS A 62 -15.86 -4.79 -4.48
CA HIS A 62 -15.35 -4.27 -3.20
C HIS A 62 -13.86 -4.54 -2.97
N GLY A 63 -13.15 -5.08 -3.95
CA GLY A 63 -11.74 -5.45 -3.78
C GLY A 63 -11.49 -6.44 -2.64
N ALA A 64 -10.32 -6.33 -2.01
CA ALA A 64 -9.90 -7.12 -0.86
C ALA A 64 -9.47 -6.19 0.29
N ARG A 65 -10.09 -6.36 1.46
CA ARG A 65 -9.74 -5.64 2.68
C ARG A 65 -8.55 -6.29 3.42
N PRO A 66 -7.85 -5.58 4.32
CA PRO A 66 -6.67 -6.10 5.02
C PRO A 66 -6.90 -7.43 5.73
N ALA A 67 -8.05 -7.63 6.38
CA ALA A 67 -8.39 -8.89 7.04
C ALA A 67 -8.48 -10.09 6.07
N HIS A 68 -8.90 -9.87 4.82
CA HIS A 68 -8.90 -10.91 3.79
C HIS A 68 -7.48 -11.23 3.32
N LEU A 69 -6.63 -10.20 3.16
CA LEU A 69 -5.22 -10.36 2.80
C LEU A 69 -4.44 -11.07 3.92
N ALA A 70 -4.69 -10.72 5.18
CA ALA A 70 -4.13 -11.41 6.35
C ALA A 70 -4.53 -12.90 6.37
N ARG A 71 -5.81 -13.21 6.06
CA ARG A 71 -6.26 -14.59 5.89
C ARG A 71 -5.47 -15.32 4.81
N ALA A 72 -5.27 -14.70 3.64
CA ALA A 72 -4.49 -15.29 2.56
C ALA A 72 -3.04 -15.58 2.99
N VAL A 73 -2.40 -14.67 3.74
CA VAL A 73 -1.05 -14.92 4.30
C VAL A 73 -1.03 -16.14 5.21
N ARG A 74 -2.00 -16.28 6.13
CA ARG A 74 -2.04 -17.43 7.04
C ARG A 74 -2.21 -18.76 6.32
N GLU A 75 -2.92 -18.77 5.21
CA GLU A 75 -3.20 -19.98 4.43
C GLU A 75 -2.06 -20.33 3.47
N LEU A 76 -1.52 -19.34 2.75
CA LEU A 76 -0.53 -19.56 1.69
C LEU A 76 0.92 -19.50 2.17
N ALA A 77 1.20 -18.75 3.24
CA ALA A 77 2.55 -18.54 3.74
C ALA A 77 2.58 -18.49 5.29
N PRO A 78 2.24 -19.62 5.95
CA PRO A 78 2.08 -19.69 7.41
C PRO A 78 3.37 -19.43 8.21
N GLN A 79 4.54 -19.40 7.57
CA GLN A 79 5.82 -19.00 8.14
C GLN A 79 5.95 -17.48 8.36
N TYR A 80 5.08 -16.70 7.74
CA TYR A 80 5.02 -15.25 7.89
C TYR A 80 3.85 -14.81 8.77
N GLN A 81 3.86 -13.52 9.10
CA GLN A 81 2.82 -12.86 9.85
C GLN A 81 2.45 -11.54 9.17
N PHE A 82 1.18 -11.17 9.32
CA PHE A 82 0.62 -9.95 8.79
C PHE A 82 0.52 -8.91 9.91
N TRP A 83 1.16 -7.77 9.71
CA TRP A 83 1.04 -6.63 10.60
C TRP A 83 0.33 -5.49 9.89
N MET A 84 -0.53 -4.78 10.59
CA MET A 84 -1.17 -3.58 10.07
C MET A 84 -1.19 -2.44 11.08
N LYS A 85 -1.45 -1.24 10.58
CA LYS A 85 -1.67 -0.06 11.40
C LYS A 85 -2.57 0.93 10.67
N GLU A 86 -3.45 1.57 11.42
CA GLU A 86 -4.16 2.77 11.00
C GLU A 86 -3.60 4.01 11.69
N HIS A 87 -3.92 5.19 11.15
CA HIS A 87 -3.39 6.48 11.59
C HIS A 87 -1.86 6.57 11.56
N THR A 88 -1.23 5.83 10.64
CA THR A 88 0.22 5.81 10.44
C THR A 88 0.76 7.21 10.18
N THR A 89 1.86 7.55 10.83
CA THR A 89 2.57 8.82 10.60
C THR A 89 3.62 8.67 9.50
N LYS A 90 4.04 9.79 8.91
CA LYS A 90 5.21 9.80 8.00
C LYS A 90 6.49 9.30 8.69
N GLY A 91 6.59 9.48 10.02
CA GLY A 91 7.72 9.01 10.82
C GLY A 91 7.75 7.49 10.94
N ASP A 92 6.58 6.88 11.12
CA ASP A 92 6.42 5.42 11.17
C ASP A 92 6.81 4.82 9.82
N LEU A 93 6.26 5.37 8.73
CA LEU A 93 6.57 4.91 7.37
C LEU A 93 8.06 5.02 7.07
N GLU A 94 8.71 6.12 7.45
CA GLU A 94 10.16 6.28 7.30
C GLU A 94 10.95 5.29 8.17
N THR A 95 10.47 5.00 9.37
CA THR A 95 11.11 4.02 10.27
C THR A 95 11.02 2.63 9.69
N ILE A 96 9.85 2.16 9.29
CA ILE A 96 9.65 0.81 8.74
C ILE A 96 10.45 0.63 7.44
N VAL A 97 10.32 1.57 6.49
CA VAL A 97 10.97 1.43 5.17
C VAL A 97 12.49 1.63 5.24
N ARG A 98 13.00 2.59 6.02
CA ARG A 98 14.44 2.93 6.00
C ARG A 98 15.25 2.30 7.12
N LYS A 99 14.68 2.09 8.30
CA LYS A 99 15.41 1.52 9.43
C LYS A 99 15.23 0.01 9.48
N HIS A 100 13.99 -0.46 9.30
CA HIS A 100 13.69 -1.89 9.29
C HIS A 100 13.75 -2.53 7.90
N HIS A 101 13.94 -1.74 6.83
CA HIS A 101 14.10 -2.25 5.46
C HIS A 101 12.94 -3.11 4.96
N TRP A 102 11.72 -2.85 5.44
CA TRP A 102 10.52 -3.56 5.02
C TRP A 102 9.71 -2.73 4.01
N PRO A 103 9.33 -3.30 2.84
CA PRO A 103 8.39 -2.65 1.93
C PRO A 103 7.02 -2.57 2.61
N VAL A 104 6.32 -1.44 2.43
CA VAL A 104 5.06 -1.16 3.14
C VAL A 104 3.91 -1.03 2.17
N ALA A 105 2.91 -1.91 2.28
CA ALA A 105 1.65 -1.71 1.58
C ALA A 105 0.87 -0.55 2.20
N ILE A 106 0.25 0.26 1.35
CA ILE A 106 -0.57 1.43 1.73
C ILE A 106 -1.94 1.32 1.09
N ASN A 107 -3.01 1.72 1.80
CA ASN A 107 -4.32 1.98 1.21
C ASN A 107 -4.52 3.49 1.04
N TRP A 108 -4.76 3.96 -0.18
CA TRP A 108 -4.80 5.38 -0.50
C TRP A 108 -5.64 5.68 -1.74
N GLN A 109 -5.98 6.96 -1.96
CA GLN A 109 -6.61 7.44 -3.19
C GLN A 109 -5.56 7.49 -4.30
N GLY A 110 -5.52 6.47 -5.17
CA GLY A 110 -4.52 6.31 -6.22
C GLY A 110 -4.53 7.43 -7.27
N LEU A 111 -3.40 7.67 -7.96
CA LEU A 111 -3.37 8.52 -9.16
C LEU A 111 -3.49 7.66 -10.41
N PHE A 112 -4.64 7.74 -11.09
CA PHE A 112 -4.93 6.97 -12.31
C PHE A 112 -4.75 7.79 -13.60
N TYR A 113 -3.97 8.88 -13.51
CA TYR A 113 -3.67 9.79 -14.62
C TYR A 113 -2.15 9.89 -14.79
N ASN A 114 -1.70 10.31 -15.98
CA ASN A 114 -0.27 10.41 -16.27
C ASN A 114 0.43 11.47 -15.41
N SER A 115 -0.31 12.42 -14.87
CA SER A 115 0.22 13.48 -13.99
C SER A 115 -0.83 14.04 -13.05
N ILE A 116 -0.36 14.68 -11.98
CA ILE A 116 -1.21 15.43 -11.02
C ILE A 116 -1.91 16.60 -11.73
N GLU A 117 -1.24 17.22 -12.70
CA GLU A 117 -1.75 18.33 -13.50
C GLU A 117 -2.92 17.88 -14.39
N GLU A 118 -2.80 16.71 -15.02
CA GLU A 118 -3.88 16.12 -15.82
C GLU A 118 -5.10 15.80 -14.96
N GLU A 119 -4.91 15.18 -13.79
CA GLU A 119 -5.99 14.92 -12.83
C GLU A 119 -6.73 16.22 -12.47
N LYS A 120 -5.98 17.28 -12.09
CA LYS A 120 -6.56 18.58 -11.72
C LYS A 120 -7.39 19.19 -12.85
N LYS A 121 -6.92 19.11 -14.10
CA LYS A 121 -7.67 19.59 -15.27
C LYS A 121 -8.97 18.79 -15.47
N LYS A 122 -8.92 17.46 -15.35
CA LYS A 122 -10.09 16.60 -15.50
C LYS A 122 -11.11 16.77 -14.37
N ARG A 123 -10.67 16.98 -13.12
CA ARG A 123 -11.56 17.25 -11.97
C ARG A 123 -12.38 18.52 -12.13
N ARG A 124 -11.79 19.59 -12.69
CA ARG A 124 -12.54 20.82 -12.97
C ARG A 124 -13.69 20.62 -13.95
N ASN A 125 -13.60 19.60 -14.81
CA ASN A 125 -14.54 19.37 -15.91
C ASN A 125 -15.54 18.23 -15.65
N ARG A 126 -15.48 17.53 -14.51
CA ARG A 126 -16.33 16.35 -14.22
C ARG A 126 -16.84 16.33 -12.78
N LYS A 127 -18.13 15.99 -12.61
CA LYS A 127 -18.77 15.81 -11.27
C LYS A 127 -18.33 14.54 -10.53
N LYS A 128 -17.81 13.53 -11.23
CA LYS A 128 -17.34 12.27 -10.65
C LYS A 128 -16.02 11.89 -11.33
N THR A 129 -14.96 11.72 -10.54
CA THR A 129 -13.63 11.38 -11.07
C THR A 129 -13.10 10.15 -10.36
N ASP A 130 -12.37 9.31 -11.10
CA ASP A 130 -11.67 8.14 -10.55
C ASP A 130 -10.58 8.53 -9.54
N ALA A 131 -10.29 9.83 -9.41
CA ALA A 131 -9.40 10.42 -8.42
C ALA A 131 -9.75 10.10 -6.97
N ASP A 132 -10.99 9.70 -6.69
CA ASP A 132 -11.46 9.35 -5.34
C ASP A 132 -11.74 7.83 -5.22
N ARG A 133 -11.03 6.99 -5.99
CA ARG A 133 -11.03 5.53 -5.81
C ARG A 133 -9.85 5.08 -4.93
N GLY A 134 -10.17 4.23 -3.96
CA GLY A 134 -9.22 3.47 -3.17
C GLY A 134 -8.29 2.61 -4.00
N HIS A 135 -7.06 2.45 -3.52
CA HIS A 135 -6.01 1.73 -4.21
C HIS A 135 -4.96 1.22 -3.24
N TYR A 136 -4.46 0.01 -3.49
CA TYR A 136 -3.29 -0.52 -2.81
C TYR A 136 -2.04 -0.32 -3.65
N SER A 137 -0.95 0.06 -3.00
CA SER A 137 0.38 0.10 -3.60
C SER A 137 1.46 -0.19 -2.56
N VAL A 138 2.72 -0.36 -2.97
CA VAL A 138 3.83 -0.63 -2.06
C VAL A 138 4.81 0.54 -2.01
N VAL A 139 5.06 1.07 -0.82
CA VAL A 139 6.12 2.04 -0.57
C VAL A 139 7.46 1.31 -0.52
N VAL A 140 8.34 1.67 -1.46
CA VAL A 140 9.70 1.12 -1.58
C VAL A 140 10.78 2.16 -1.24
N GLY A 141 10.38 3.40 -0.98
CA GLY A 141 11.29 4.45 -0.55
C GLY A 141 10.56 5.65 0.02
N VAL A 142 11.16 6.30 1.01
CA VAL A 142 10.58 7.47 1.67
C VAL A 142 11.70 8.36 2.20
N SER A 143 11.49 9.68 2.20
CA SER A 143 12.40 10.64 2.80
C SER A 143 11.63 11.85 3.29
N ARG A 144 11.49 11.99 4.60
CA ARG A 144 10.83 13.16 5.19
C ARG A 144 11.59 14.44 4.92
N ALA A 145 12.92 14.40 5.05
CA ALA A 145 13.81 15.53 4.79
C ALA A 145 13.68 16.07 3.36
N ARG A 146 13.43 15.19 2.38
CA ARG A 146 13.26 15.56 0.97
C ARG A 146 11.79 15.68 0.55
N ASN A 147 10.85 15.55 1.49
CA ASN A 147 9.42 15.53 1.23
C ASN A 147 9.04 14.55 0.10
N LYS A 148 9.60 13.33 0.09
CA LYS A 148 9.52 12.39 -1.03
C LYS A 148 9.04 11.00 -0.59
N ILE A 149 8.20 10.39 -1.43
CA ILE A 149 7.79 8.98 -1.33
C ILE A 149 7.93 8.33 -2.71
N VAL A 150 8.34 7.05 -2.71
CA VAL A 150 8.50 6.22 -3.91
C VAL A 150 7.62 4.99 -3.74
N ILE A 151 6.73 4.79 -4.70
CA ILE A 151 5.65 3.80 -4.65
C ILE A 151 5.76 2.89 -5.88
N ALA A 152 5.89 1.59 -5.66
CA ALA A 152 5.63 0.58 -6.67
C ALA A 152 4.12 0.36 -6.76
N ASP A 153 3.52 0.73 -7.88
CA ASP A 153 2.08 0.69 -8.09
C ASP A 153 1.73 -0.43 -9.09
N PRO A 154 0.88 -1.41 -8.73
CA PRO A 154 0.53 -2.51 -9.62
C PRO A 154 -0.41 -2.11 -10.78
N TYR A 155 -0.89 -0.88 -10.84
CA TYR A 155 -1.91 -0.45 -11.78
C TYR A 155 -1.35 -0.21 -13.19
N GLY A 156 -1.77 -1.06 -14.14
CA GLY A 156 -1.53 -0.89 -15.57
C GLY A 156 -0.05 -0.60 -15.89
N GLU A 157 0.19 0.46 -16.67
CA GLU A 157 1.55 0.87 -17.07
C GLU A 157 2.43 1.37 -15.93
N TYR A 158 1.84 1.73 -14.78
CA TYR A 158 2.59 2.19 -13.60
C TYR A 158 3.35 1.04 -12.91
N SER A 159 3.00 -0.21 -13.21
CA SER A 159 3.72 -1.40 -12.74
C SER A 159 5.14 -1.51 -13.32
N LYS A 160 5.44 -0.81 -14.41
CA LYS A 160 6.76 -0.88 -15.07
C LYS A 160 7.86 -0.17 -14.29
N GLN A 161 7.52 0.83 -13.48
CA GLN A 161 8.51 1.62 -12.75
C GLN A 161 7.91 2.27 -11.50
N PRO A 162 8.65 2.34 -10.38
CA PRO A 162 8.19 3.04 -9.20
C PRO A 162 7.92 4.52 -9.47
N ARG A 163 6.77 5.00 -8.99
CA ARG A 163 6.36 6.40 -9.11
C ARG A 163 6.83 7.20 -7.92
N GLN A 164 7.04 8.48 -8.13
CA GLN A 164 7.56 9.38 -7.11
C GLN A 164 6.59 10.52 -6.86
N PHE A 165 6.32 10.79 -5.59
CA PHE A 165 5.41 11.86 -5.18
C PHE A 165 6.00 12.68 -4.05
N SER A 166 5.45 13.87 -3.86
CA SER A 166 5.70 14.59 -2.61
C SER A 166 4.95 13.93 -1.45
N LEU A 167 5.59 13.81 -0.28
CA LEU A 167 4.95 13.24 0.90
C LEU A 167 3.70 14.03 1.30
N GLY A 168 3.76 15.36 1.22
CA GLY A 168 2.60 16.20 1.52
C GLY A 168 1.42 16.00 0.56
N TRP A 169 1.66 15.69 -0.72
CA TRP A 169 0.58 15.35 -1.65
C TRP A 169 -0.01 13.98 -1.35
N PHE A 170 0.85 12.99 -1.10
CA PHE A 170 0.43 11.63 -0.73
C PHE A 170 -0.42 11.64 0.55
N GLU A 171 0.01 12.36 1.59
CA GLU A 171 -0.65 12.40 2.89
C GLU A 171 -2.11 12.87 2.83
N ARG A 172 -2.45 13.79 1.91
CA ARG A 172 -3.84 14.25 1.71
C ARG A 172 -4.73 13.20 1.02
N ARG A 173 -4.11 12.20 0.42
CA ARG A 173 -4.75 11.12 -0.33
C ARG A 173 -4.67 9.79 0.43
N TRP A 174 -4.05 9.76 1.61
CA TRP A 174 -3.79 8.54 2.35
C TRP A 174 -4.98 8.15 3.22
N TRP A 175 -6.09 7.84 2.57
CA TRP A 175 -7.33 7.36 3.15
C TRP A 175 -8.12 6.64 2.07
N ASP A 176 -9.11 5.86 2.49
CA ASP A 176 -10.05 5.20 1.60
C ASP A 176 -11.42 4.99 2.23
N ALA A 177 -12.44 4.84 1.40
CA ALA A 177 -13.79 4.50 1.78
C ALA A 177 -14.26 3.32 0.93
N ASP A 178 -14.49 2.19 1.58
CA ASP A 178 -15.05 0.97 0.99
C ASP A 178 -16.42 0.68 1.62
N CYS A 179 -17.16 -0.27 1.07
CA CYS A 179 -18.41 -0.76 1.63
C CYS A 179 -18.27 -2.23 2.01
N GLU A 180 -18.84 -2.61 3.15
CA GLU A 180 -19.00 -4.00 3.52
C GLU A 180 -20.46 -4.33 3.80
N LYS A 181 -20.91 -5.49 3.31
CA LYS A 181 -22.24 -5.98 3.64
C LYS A 181 -22.25 -6.47 5.08
N ASN A 182 -23.05 -5.82 5.91
CA ASN A 182 -23.34 -6.25 7.26
C ASN A 182 -23.97 -7.65 7.22
N PRO A 183 -23.40 -8.64 7.93
CA PRO A 183 -23.91 -10.01 7.90
C PRO A 183 -25.27 -10.16 8.58
N GLU A 184 -25.60 -9.29 9.55
CA GLU A 184 -26.85 -9.35 10.31
C GLU A 184 -27.99 -8.64 9.57
N THR A 185 -27.73 -7.43 9.06
CA THR A 185 -28.77 -6.60 8.43
C THR A 185 -28.82 -6.74 6.91
N GLY A 186 -27.75 -7.24 6.30
CA GLY A 186 -27.58 -7.29 4.85
C GLY A 186 -27.38 -5.92 4.18
N GLN A 187 -27.29 -4.83 4.94
CA GLN A 187 -27.05 -3.48 4.43
C GLN A 187 -25.56 -3.26 4.16
N GLU A 188 -25.23 -2.32 3.27
CA GLU A 188 -23.84 -1.91 3.04
C GLU A 188 -23.45 -0.82 4.03
N ASP A 189 -22.51 -1.12 4.91
CA ASP A 189 -21.90 -0.17 5.83
C ASP A 189 -20.64 0.43 5.17
N GLU A 190 -20.54 1.76 5.15
CA GLU A 190 -19.34 2.46 4.69
C GLU A 190 -18.23 2.29 5.74
N ILE A 191 -17.07 1.81 5.31
CA ILE A 191 -15.89 1.64 6.14
C ILE A 191 -14.79 2.55 5.62
N LYS A 192 -14.35 3.48 6.48
CA LYS A 192 -13.26 4.39 6.17
C LYS A 192 -11.98 3.90 6.81
N THR A 193 -10.91 3.90 6.03
CA THR A 193 -9.56 3.65 6.53
C THR A 193 -8.75 4.93 6.41
N HIS A 194 -7.95 5.23 7.42
CA HIS A 194 -7.14 6.45 7.44
C HIS A 194 -5.68 6.10 7.68
N ARG A 195 -4.82 6.45 6.72
CA ARG A 195 -3.38 6.20 6.75
C ARG A 195 -3.06 4.75 7.09
N LEU A 196 -3.81 3.85 6.45
CA LEU A 196 -3.67 2.42 6.64
C LEU A 196 -2.41 1.92 5.95
N ILE A 197 -1.66 1.11 6.69
CA ILE A 197 -0.57 0.28 6.17
C ILE A 197 -0.76 -1.17 6.55
N PHE A 198 -0.11 -2.03 5.78
CA PHE A 198 0.23 -3.36 6.23
C PHE A 198 1.58 -3.82 5.68
N ILE A 199 2.15 -4.83 6.32
CA ILE A 199 3.37 -5.51 5.92
C ILE A 199 3.24 -7.00 6.17
N VAL A 200 4.04 -7.78 5.46
CA VAL A 200 4.22 -9.21 5.69
C VAL A 200 5.68 -9.43 6.01
N VAL A 201 5.95 -10.13 7.11
CA VAL A 201 7.31 -10.36 7.62
C VAL A 201 7.44 -11.77 8.22
N PRO A 202 8.67 -12.30 8.38
CA PRO A 202 8.95 -13.49 9.20
C PRO A 202 8.33 -13.44 10.60
N LYS A 203 7.97 -14.61 11.16
CA LYS A 203 7.31 -14.71 12.48
C LYS A 203 8.16 -14.26 13.66
N ASP A 204 9.48 -14.27 13.51
CA ASP A 204 10.46 -13.81 14.48
C ASP A 204 10.71 -12.29 14.40
N GLU A 205 10.27 -11.63 13.33
CA GLU A 205 10.31 -10.17 13.23
C GLU A 205 9.35 -9.52 14.23
N THR A 206 9.82 -8.46 14.87
CA THR A 206 9.05 -7.69 15.84
C THR A 206 9.21 -6.21 15.58
N PHE A 207 8.21 -5.45 15.99
CA PHE A 207 8.20 -3.99 15.88
C PHE A 207 8.11 -3.37 17.27
N PRO A 208 8.82 -2.26 17.51
CA PRO A 208 8.69 -1.54 18.77
C PRO A 208 7.24 -1.14 19.05
N GLU A 209 6.80 -1.24 20.31
CA GLU A 209 5.42 -0.94 20.71
C GLU A 209 5.00 0.49 20.34
N GLU A 210 5.94 1.44 20.35
CA GLU A 210 5.70 2.83 19.97
C GLU A 210 5.28 2.99 18.50
N LEU A 211 5.58 2.00 17.63
CA LEU A 211 5.08 2.00 16.26
C LEU A 211 3.59 1.65 16.22
N GLY A 212 2.98 1.09 17.26
CA GLY A 212 1.54 0.80 17.32
C GLY A 212 1.04 -0.12 16.20
N MET A 213 1.90 -1.00 15.70
CA MET A 213 1.52 -2.03 14.72
C MET A 213 0.77 -3.15 15.45
N VAL A 214 -0.24 -3.74 14.79
CA VAL A 214 -1.00 -4.87 15.32
C VAL A 214 -0.87 -6.09 14.41
N ARG A 215 -0.72 -7.27 15.02
CA ARG A 215 -0.77 -8.57 14.32
C ARG A 215 -2.22 -8.99 14.08
N VAL A 216 -2.50 -9.58 12.92
CA VAL A 216 -3.86 -9.96 12.47
C VAL A 216 -3.98 -11.45 12.16
#